data_AF-A0A3C0B4A2-F1
#
_entry.id   AF-A0A3C0B4A2-F1
#
_cell.length_a   1.000
_cell.length_b   1.000
_cell.length_c   1.000
_cell.angle_alpha   90.00
_cell.angle_beta   90.00
_cell.angle_gamma   90.00
#
_symmetry.space_group_name_H-M   'P 1'
#
loop_
_entity.id
_entity.type
_entity.pdbx_description
1 polymer ?
#
loop_
_entity_poly.entity_id
_entity_poly.type
_entity_poly.pdbx_seq_one_letter_code
_entity_poly.pdbx_strand_id
1 'polypeptide(L)'
;ETIYQKWDLNTAILSGDTMFAIAYGRLSQCEPRLLPKLMEVFTTTAVEVCEGQQYDIDFERSNSITIPAYLNMIRLKTAVLLAASLKIGALSADASADDCEKIYVCGENLGMAFQLQDDLLDAFGETELFGKQTGGDIVANKKTYLYLKTFEQANEADKIQLNNWYSITPGDNSA
;
A
#
# COMPACT_ATOMS: atom_id res chain seq x y z
N GLU A 1 4.36 -3.08 20.39
CA GLU A 1 2.97 -3.61 20.47
C GLU A 1 2.07 -2.77 19.60
N THR A 2 1.14 -3.41 18.87
CA THR A 2 0.11 -2.72 18.06
C THR A 2 -1.13 -2.41 18.91
N ILE A 3 -2.07 -1.59 18.41
CA ILE A 3 -3.33 -1.28 19.11
C ILE A 3 -4.11 -2.58 19.40
N TYR A 4 -4.23 -3.47 18.43
CA TYR A 4 -4.88 -4.77 18.61
C TYR A 4 -4.21 -5.62 19.71
N GLN A 5 -2.87 -5.68 19.73
CA GLN A 5 -2.13 -6.46 20.72
C GLN A 5 -2.25 -5.91 22.15
N LYS A 6 -2.31 -4.58 22.28
CA LYS A 6 -2.34 -3.92 23.58
C LYS A 6 -3.73 -3.85 24.21
N TRP A 7 -4.79 -3.81 23.40
CA TRP A 7 -6.17 -3.72 23.88
C TRP A 7 -7.00 -4.92 23.40
N ASP A 8 -7.68 -4.82 22.24
CA ASP A 8 -8.43 -5.90 21.61
C ASP A 8 -8.85 -5.51 20.17
N LEU A 9 -9.51 -6.43 19.47
CA LEU A 9 -10.00 -6.24 18.10
C LEU A 9 -11.02 -5.10 17.99
N ASN A 10 -11.99 -5.04 18.89
CA ASN A 10 -13.06 -4.05 18.84
C ASN A 10 -12.52 -2.65 19.06
N THR A 11 -11.60 -2.49 20.02
CA THR A 11 -10.90 -1.24 20.32
C THR A 11 -10.07 -0.78 19.13
N ALA A 12 -9.38 -1.69 18.44
CA ALA A 12 -8.60 -1.36 17.25
C ALA A 12 -9.48 -0.84 16.09
N ILE A 13 -10.58 -1.53 15.80
CA ILE A 13 -11.53 -1.14 14.74
C ILE A 13 -12.16 0.22 15.06
N LEU A 14 -12.74 0.37 16.26
CA LEU A 14 -13.39 1.62 16.66
C LEU A 14 -12.43 2.80 16.73
N SER A 15 -11.16 2.57 17.05
CA SER A 15 -10.12 3.60 16.98
C SER A 15 -9.90 4.07 15.54
N GLY A 16 -9.82 3.14 14.59
CA GLY A 16 -9.73 3.44 13.16
C GLY A 16 -10.91 4.27 12.65
N ASP A 17 -12.13 3.80 12.93
CA ASP A 17 -13.37 4.49 12.54
C ASP A 17 -13.44 5.91 13.13
N THR A 18 -13.05 6.04 14.40
CA THR A 18 -13.01 7.34 15.09
C THR A 18 -11.99 8.28 14.44
N MET A 19 -10.78 7.80 14.10
CA MET A 19 -9.78 8.61 13.40
C MET A 19 -10.27 9.06 12.02
N PHE A 20 -10.99 8.20 11.30
CA PHE A 20 -11.57 8.55 10.02
C PHE A 20 -12.66 9.62 10.16
N ALA A 21 -13.54 9.51 11.17
CA ALA A 21 -14.52 10.55 11.49
C ALA A 21 -13.87 11.89 11.88
N ILE A 22 -12.77 11.84 12.64
CA ILE A 22 -11.98 13.04 12.98
C ILE A 22 -11.42 13.69 11.71
N ALA A 23 -10.90 12.90 10.76
CA ALA A 23 -10.37 13.42 9.49
C ALA A 23 -11.45 14.15 8.68
N TYR A 24 -12.66 13.58 8.55
CA TYR A 24 -13.80 14.29 7.94
C TYR A 24 -14.16 15.57 8.70
N GLY A 25 -14.14 15.52 10.04
CA GLY A 25 -14.39 16.69 10.88
C GLY A 25 -13.36 17.81 10.70
N ARG A 26 -12.13 17.49 10.28
CA ARG A 26 -11.12 18.49 9.89
C ARG A 26 -11.35 19.01 8.48
N LEU A 27 -11.69 18.12 7.55
CA LEU A 27 -11.97 18.49 6.16
C LEU A 27 -13.15 19.46 6.06
N SER A 28 -14.18 19.28 6.90
CA SER A 28 -15.34 20.19 6.96
C SER A 28 -15.02 21.60 7.49
N GLN A 29 -13.84 21.81 8.08
CA GLN A 29 -13.38 23.12 8.57
C GLN A 29 -12.62 23.91 7.48
N CYS A 30 -12.38 23.31 6.30
CA CYS A 30 -11.75 24.00 5.17
C CYS A 30 -12.66 25.10 4.59
N GLU A 31 -12.09 25.98 3.76
CA GLU A 31 -12.85 27.05 3.11
C GLU A 31 -14.06 26.50 2.35
N PRO A 32 -15.29 27.04 2.54
CA PRO A 32 -16.51 26.49 1.93
C PRO A 32 -16.45 26.37 0.41
N ARG A 33 -15.73 27.26 -0.28
CA ARG A 33 -15.55 27.24 -1.74
C ARG A 33 -14.70 26.06 -2.23
N LEU A 34 -13.77 25.58 -1.40
CA LEU A 34 -12.85 24.49 -1.73
C LEU A 34 -13.43 23.13 -1.32
N LEU A 35 -14.31 23.11 -0.33
CA LEU A 35 -14.84 21.90 0.28
C LEU A 35 -15.33 20.84 -0.74
N PRO A 36 -16.12 21.15 -1.79
CA PRO A 36 -16.55 20.14 -2.74
C PRO A 36 -15.37 19.42 -3.44
N LYS A 37 -14.35 20.17 -3.85
CA LYS A 37 -13.16 19.61 -4.52
C LYS A 37 -12.28 18.81 -3.57
N LEU A 38 -12.09 19.32 -2.35
CA LEU A 38 -11.28 18.62 -1.35
C LEU A 38 -11.96 17.32 -0.90
N MET A 39 -13.29 17.35 -0.72
CA MET A 39 -14.10 16.17 -0.42
C MET A 39 -14.00 15.14 -1.53
N GLU A 40 -14.14 15.54 -2.80
CA GLU A 40 -14.01 14.62 -3.94
C GLU A 40 -12.66 13.91 -3.97
N VAL A 41 -11.55 14.65 -3.83
CA VAL A 41 -10.21 14.04 -3.78
C VAL A 41 -10.07 13.11 -2.57
N PHE A 42 -10.51 13.55 -1.39
CA PHE A 42 -10.42 12.78 -0.16
C PHE A 42 -11.22 11.46 -0.22
N THR A 43 -12.48 11.51 -0.66
CA THR A 43 -13.35 10.33 -0.67
C THR A 43 -12.93 9.33 -1.75
N THR A 44 -12.54 9.81 -2.94
CA THR A 44 -12.01 8.95 -3.99
C THR A 44 -10.76 8.22 -3.50
N THR A 45 -9.82 8.96 -2.90
CA THR A 45 -8.57 8.38 -2.36
C THR A 45 -8.84 7.34 -1.28
N ALA A 46 -9.81 7.60 -0.39
CA ALA A 46 -10.16 6.64 0.66
C ALA A 46 -10.69 5.31 0.07
N VAL A 47 -11.53 5.37 -0.97
CA VAL A 47 -12.02 4.18 -1.68
C VAL A 47 -10.85 3.46 -2.35
N GLU A 48 -10.00 4.18 -3.08
CA GLU A 48 -8.84 3.61 -3.76
C GLU A 48 -7.88 2.89 -2.80
N VAL A 49 -7.59 3.48 -1.63
CA VAL A 49 -6.74 2.85 -0.61
C VAL A 49 -7.38 1.57 -0.06
N CYS A 50 -8.69 1.57 0.18
CA CYS A 50 -9.40 0.36 0.59
C CYS A 50 -9.36 -0.74 -0.47
N GLU A 51 -9.54 -0.39 -1.75
CA GLU A 51 -9.42 -1.34 -2.87
C GLU A 51 -8.00 -1.89 -2.98
N GLY A 52 -6.98 -1.02 -2.88
CA GLY A 52 -5.57 -1.41 -2.85
C GLY A 52 -5.26 -2.40 -1.73
N GLN A 53 -5.76 -2.13 -0.52
CA GLN A 53 -5.61 -3.04 0.61
C GLN A 53 -6.32 -4.38 0.40
N GLN A 54 -7.49 -4.38 -0.26
CA GLN A 54 -8.19 -5.62 -0.59
C GLN A 54 -7.41 -6.45 -1.63
N TYR A 55 -6.87 -5.81 -2.68
CA TYR A 55 -6.04 -6.50 -3.65
C TYR A 55 -4.81 -7.14 -3.00
N ASP A 56 -4.16 -6.47 -2.05
CA ASP A 56 -3.03 -7.01 -1.31
C ASP A 56 -3.39 -8.31 -0.58
N ILE A 57 -4.53 -8.32 0.13
CA ILE A 57 -5.05 -9.50 0.84
C ILE A 57 -5.39 -10.64 -0.15
N ASP A 58 -6.01 -10.31 -1.29
CA ASP A 58 -6.37 -11.32 -2.30
C ASP A 58 -5.13 -11.94 -2.97
N PHE A 59 -4.08 -11.14 -3.14
CA PHE A 59 -2.82 -11.55 -3.75
C PHE A 59 -2.02 -12.52 -2.89
N GLU A 60 -2.12 -12.45 -1.57
CA GLU A 60 -1.54 -13.46 -0.67
C GLU A 60 -2.10 -14.87 -0.99
N ARG A 61 -3.37 -14.97 -1.37
CA ARG A 61 -4.07 -16.23 -1.67
C ARG A 61 -4.01 -16.64 -3.14
N SER A 62 -3.66 -15.73 -4.03
CA SER A 62 -3.60 -16.01 -5.47
C SER A 62 -2.28 -16.66 -5.85
N ASN A 63 -2.34 -17.72 -6.68
CA ASN A 63 -1.17 -18.38 -7.24
C ASN A 63 -0.65 -17.70 -8.52
N SER A 64 -1.39 -16.74 -9.08
CA SER A 64 -1.03 -16.09 -10.34
C SER A 64 -1.38 -14.61 -10.28
N ILE A 65 -0.36 -13.78 -10.15
CA ILE A 65 -0.46 -12.32 -10.19
C ILE A 65 0.44 -11.84 -11.33
N THR A 66 -0.04 -10.86 -12.08
CA THR A 66 0.76 -10.22 -13.13
C THR A 66 1.44 -8.97 -12.57
N ILE A 67 2.59 -8.60 -13.13
CA ILE A 67 3.29 -7.36 -12.75
C ILE A 67 2.36 -6.14 -12.85
N PRO A 68 1.55 -5.94 -13.92
CA PRO A 68 0.60 -4.83 -13.97
C PRO A 68 -0.43 -4.82 -12.85
N ALA A 69 -0.94 -6.00 -12.44
CA ALA A 69 -1.89 -6.11 -11.34
C ALA A 69 -1.23 -5.72 -10.00
N TYR A 70 -0.01 -6.19 -9.76
CA TYR A 70 0.79 -5.79 -8.60
C TYR A 70 1.08 -4.28 -8.59
N LEU A 71 1.48 -3.69 -9.72
CA LEU A 71 1.74 -2.25 -9.82
C LEU A 71 0.47 -1.43 -9.54
N ASN A 72 -0.69 -1.87 -10.02
CA ASN A 72 -1.95 -1.19 -9.69
C ASN A 72 -2.32 -1.33 -8.21
N MET A 73 -2.05 -2.48 -7.58
CA MET A 73 -2.26 -2.66 -6.14
C MET A 73 -1.43 -1.67 -5.33
N ILE A 74 -0.12 -1.57 -5.56
CA ILE A 74 0.72 -0.63 -4.79
C ILE A 74 0.40 0.84 -5.10
N ARG A 75 -0.05 1.12 -6.34
CA ARG A 75 -0.54 2.45 -6.73
C ARG A 75 -1.72 2.85 -5.83
N LEU A 76 -2.74 1.99 -5.76
CA LEU A 76 -3.95 2.21 -4.96
C LEU A 76 -3.68 2.19 -3.45
N LYS A 77 -2.89 1.23 -2.97
CA LYS A 77 -2.64 1.04 -1.54
C LYS A 77 -1.80 2.16 -0.92
N THR A 78 -0.82 2.68 -1.66
CA THR A 78 0.21 3.58 -1.12
C THR A 78 0.31 4.88 -1.91
N ALA A 79 0.41 4.81 -3.24
CA ALA A 79 0.80 5.97 -4.04
C ALA A 79 -0.28 7.05 -4.13
N VAL A 80 -1.55 6.68 -4.33
CA VAL A 80 -2.67 7.64 -4.44
C VAL A 80 -2.85 8.48 -3.19
N LEU A 81 -2.55 7.94 -2.00
CA LEU A 81 -2.66 8.71 -0.76
C LEU A 81 -1.64 9.85 -0.69
N LEU A 82 -0.41 9.59 -1.14
CA LEU A 82 0.64 10.62 -1.23
C LEU A 82 0.27 11.65 -2.31
N ALA A 83 -0.16 11.19 -3.48
CA ALA A 83 -0.61 12.03 -4.59
C ALA A 83 -1.77 12.97 -4.17
N ALA A 84 -2.78 12.41 -3.50
CA ALA A 84 -3.92 13.15 -2.98
C ALA A 84 -3.53 14.16 -1.91
N SER A 85 -2.60 13.80 -1.02
CA SER A 85 -2.08 14.72 0.01
C SER A 85 -1.43 15.95 -0.63
N LEU A 86 -0.61 15.76 -1.67
CA LEU A 86 0.00 16.87 -2.42
C LEU A 86 -1.05 17.69 -3.17
N LYS A 87 -2.02 17.04 -3.82
CA LYS A 87 -3.10 17.71 -4.56
C LYS A 87 -4.00 18.53 -3.65
N ILE A 88 -4.37 18.01 -2.48
CA ILE A 88 -5.14 18.72 -1.45
C ILE A 88 -4.36 19.96 -0.99
N GLY A 89 -3.05 19.85 -0.77
CA GLY A 89 -2.20 20.99 -0.43
C GLY A 89 -2.19 22.07 -1.53
N ALA A 90 -2.04 21.66 -2.79
CA ALA A 90 -2.05 22.58 -3.94
C ALA A 90 -3.41 23.27 -4.13
N LEU A 91 -4.52 22.53 -4.01
CA LEU A 91 -5.87 23.08 -4.02
C LEU A 91 -6.09 24.09 -2.89
N SER A 92 -5.56 23.80 -1.70
CA SER A 92 -5.64 24.70 -0.53
C SER A 92 -4.82 25.97 -0.69
N ALA A 93 -3.83 25.96 -1.61
CA ALA A 93 -2.99 27.11 -1.93
C ALA A 93 -3.46 27.87 -3.18
N ASP A 94 -4.66 27.59 -3.70
CA ASP A 94 -5.21 28.17 -4.94
C ASP A 94 -4.31 27.99 -6.17
N ALA A 95 -3.56 26.88 -6.22
CA ALA A 95 -2.76 26.54 -7.39
C ALA A 95 -3.65 26.31 -8.63
N SER A 96 -3.05 26.44 -9.81
CA SER A 96 -3.76 26.15 -11.06
C SER A 96 -4.18 24.68 -11.13
N ALA A 97 -5.24 24.38 -11.90
CA ALA A 97 -5.69 23.00 -12.10
C ALA A 97 -4.59 22.12 -12.71
N ASP A 98 -3.77 22.70 -13.59
CA ASP A 98 -2.63 22.05 -14.22
C ASP A 98 -1.53 21.72 -13.20
N ASP A 99 -1.19 22.64 -12.30
CA ASP A 99 -0.21 22.38 -11.23
C ASP A 99 -0.72 21.35 -10.22
N CYS A 100 -2.03 21.37 -9.90
CA CYS A 100 -2.66 20.37 -9.04
C CYS A 100 -2.55 18.95 -9.64
N GLU A 101 -2.65 18.82 -10.96
CA GLU A 101 -2.52 17.53 -11.63
C GLU A 101 -1.06 17.09 -11.74
N LYS A 102 -0.15 18.01 -12.10
CA LYS A 102 1.29 17.73 -12.14
C LYS A 102 1.82 17.25 -10.79
N ILE A 103 1.39 17.90 -9.69
CA ILE A 103 1.85 17.51 -8.35
C ILE A 103 1.21 16.18 -7.89
N TYR A 104 -0.01 15.88 -8.34
CA TYR A 104 -0.62 14.56 -8.13
C TYR A 104 0.20 13.46 -8.80
N VAL A 105 0.50 13.61 -10.10
CA VAL A 105 1.34 12.66 -10.85
C VAL A 105 2.73 12.52 -10.24
N CYS A 106 3.33 13.61 -9.76
CA CYS A 106 4.59 13.57 -9.03
C CYS A 106 4.48 12.72 -7.75
N GLY A 107 3.44 12.94 -6.95
CA GLY A 107 3.18 12.18 -5.73
C GLY A 107 2.90 10.71 -5.98
N GLU A 108 2.17 10.38 -7.05
CA GLU A 108 1.91 8.98 -7.42
C GLU A 108 3.22 8.28 -7.79
N ASN A 109 4.05 8.89 -8.65
CA ASN A 109 5.34 8.30 -9.00
C ASN A 109 6.28 8.15 -7.79
N LEU A 110 6.28 9.14 -6.87
CA LEU A 110 7.06 9.04 -5.64
C LEU A 110 6.57 7.92 -4.73
N GLY A 111 5.25 7.74 -4.60
CA GLY A 111 4.67 6.66 -3.80
C GLY A 111 4.92 5.28 -4.40
N MET A 112 4.88 5.17 -5.74
CA MET A 112 5.27 3.96 -6.46
C MET A 112 6.74 3.60 -6.21
N ALA A 113 7.64 4.59 -6.34
CA ALA A 113 9.07 4.40 -6.08
C ALA A 113 9.34 4.01 -4.63
N PHE A 114 8.64 4.65 -3.67
CA PHE A 114 8.74 4.35 -2.25
C PHE A 114 8.38 2.89 -1.96
N GLN A 115 7.23 2.40 -2.46
CA GLN A 115 6.82 1.02 -2.19
C GLN A 115 7.75 0.00 -2.84
N LEU A 116 8.20 0.23 -4.08
CA LEU A 116 9.16 -0.66 -4.73
C LEU A 116 10.50 -0.72 -3.99
N GLN A 117 10.92 0.42 -3.41
CA GLN A 117 12.12 0.46 -2.57
C GLN A 117 11.92 -0.24 -1.22
N ASP A 118 10.75 -0.10 -0.60
CA ASP A 118 10.37 -0.79 0.64
C ASP A 118 10.42 -2.31 0.45
N ASP A 119 9.81 -2.84 -0.63
CA ASP A 119 9.84 -4.26 -0.98
C ASP A 119 11.28 -4.77 -1.24
N LEU A 120 12.15 -3.94 -1.84
CA LEU A 120 13.56 -4.26 -2.04
C LEU A 120 14.32 -4.35 -0.71
N LEU A 121 14.06 -3.40 0.19
CA LEU A 121 14.71 -3.33 1.50
C LEU A 121 14.19 -4.41 2.44
N ASP A 122 12.92 -4.83 2.34
CA ASP A 122 12.43 -6.01 3.05
C ASP A 122 13.20 -7.26 2.62
N ALA A 123 13.33 -7.49 1.31
CA ALA A 123 13.97 -8.71 0.79
C ALA A 123 15.50 -8.75 1.00
N PHE A 124 16.19 -7.62 0.86
CA PHE A 124 17.66 -7.57 0.78
C PHE A 124 18.32 -6.55 1.70
N GLY A 125 17.57 -5.85 2.56
CA GLY A 125 18.12 -4.86 3.49
C GLY A 125 19.07 -5.47 4.52
N GLU A 126 19.96 -4.67 5.09
CA GLU A 126 20.82 -5.11 6.18
C GLU A 126 20.07 -4.97 7.52
N THR A 127 19.97 -6.07 8.27
CA THR A 127 19.23 -6.16 9.55
C THR A 127 19.68 -5.11 10.58
N GLU A 128 20.98 -4.75 10.58
CA GLU A 128 21.56 -3.77 11.51
C GLU A 128 21.03 -2.35 11.29
N LEU A 129 20.64 -1.99 10.07
CA LEU A 129 20.13 -0.66 9.71
C LEU A 129 18.60 -0.58 9.79
N PHE A 130 17.91 -1.69 9.55
CA PHE A 130 16.44 -1.72 9.40
C PHE A 130 15.66 -2.07 10.67
N GLY A 131 16.32 -2.62 11.70
CA GLY A 131 15.70 -2.91 13.00
C GLY A 131 14.56 -3.94 12.97
N LYS A 132 14.42 -4.69 11.86
CA LYS A 132 13.44 -5.75 11.64
C LYS A 132 14.09 -6.95 10.95
N GLN A 133 13.46 -8.12 11.08
CA GLN A 133 13.82 -9.32 10.33
C GLN A 133 13.62 -9.07 8.84
N THR A 134 14.66 -9.32 8.04
CA THR A 134 14.64 -9.29 6.58
C THR A 134 13.82 -10.45 6.00
N GLY A 135 13.13 -10.20 4.90
CA GLY A 135 12.31 -11.18 4.18
C GLY A 135 10.94 -11.40 4.81
N GLY A 136 10.39 -10.41 5.51
CA GLY A 136 9.08 -10.52 6.12
C GLY A 136 7.97 -10.78 5.09
N ASP A 137 8.06 -10.13 3.93
CA ASP A 137 7.10 -10.32 2.84
C ASP A 137 7.23 -11.70 2.19
N ILE A 138 8.45 -12.24 2.10
CA ILE A 138 8.69 -13.61 1.61
C ILE A 138 8.04 -14.61 2.57
N VAL A 139 8.25 -14.46 3.88
CA VAL A 139 7.64 -15.32 4.91
C VAL A 139 6.11 -15.21 4.87
N ALA A 140 5.57 -14.02 4.62
CA ALA A 140 4.13 -13.80 4.47
C ALA A 140 3.56 -14.27 3.12
N ASN A 141 4.36 -14.94 2.26
CA ASN A 141 3.99 -15.36 0.91
C ASN A 141 3.48 -14.23 0.01
N LYS A 142 3.90 -12.99 0.27
CA LYS A 142 3.58 -11.86 -0.59
C LYS A 142 4.39 -11.92 -1.87
N LYS A 143 3.68 -11.91 -2.98
CA LYS A 143 4.24 -11.99 -4.33
C LYS A 143 4.55 -10.58 -4.83
N THR A 144 5.57 -9.99 -4.21
CA THR A 144 6.06 -8.65 -4.53
C THR A 144 6.60 -8.55 -5.96
N TYR A 145 6.92 -7.33 -6.41
CA TYR A 145 7.54 -7.13 -7.73
C TYR A 145 8.77 -8.02 -7.94
N LEU A 146 9.59 -8.19 -6.91
CA LEU A 146 10.82 -8.99 -6.97
C LEU A 146 10.51 -10.47 -7.25
N TYR A 147 9.53 -11.05 -6.55
CA TYR A 147 9.09 -12.42 -6.81
C TYR A 147 8.59 -12.57 -8.24
N LEU A 148 7.68 -11.68 -8.67
CA LEU A 148 7.08 -11.74 -10.01
C LEU A 148 8.13 -11.61 -11.12
N LYS A 149 9.09 -10.70 -10.94
CA LYS A 149 10.16 -10.50 -11.92
C LYS A 149 11.14 -11.65 -11.96
N THR A 150 11.45 -12.24 -10.80
CA THR A 150 12.26 -13.46 -10.70
C THR A 150 11.55 -14.61 -11.41
N PHE A 151 10.26 -14.80 -11.16
CA PHE A 151 9.47 -15.86 -11.79
C PHE A 151 9.39 -15.70 -13.31
N GLU A 152 9.25 -14.47 -13.82
CA GLU A 152 9.26 -14.17 -15.26
C GLU A 152 10.60 -14.55 -15.93
N GLN A 153 11.73 -14.34 -15.23
CA GLN A 153 13.08 -14.54 -15.77
C GLN A 153 13.66 -15.93 -15.47
N ALA A 154 13.09 -16.65 -14.52
CA ALA A 154 13.56 -17.95 -14.07
C ALA A 154 13.38 -19.05 -15.13
N ASN A 155 14.25 -20.07 -15.07
CA ASN A 155 14.03 -21.31 -15.81
C ASN A 155 12.94 -22.16 -15.12
N GLU A 156 12.49 -23.23 -15.79
CA GLU A 156 11.41 -24.08 -15.26
C GLU A 156 11.75 -24.78 -13.94
N ALA A 157 13.02 -25.16 -13.71
CA ALA A 157 13.42 -25.78 -12.46
C ALA A 157 13.31 -24.81 -11.27
N ASP A 158 13.76 -23.56 -11.46
CA ASP A 158 13.68 -22.51 -10.44
C ASP A 158 12.24 -22.07 -10.19
N LYS A 159 11.39 -21.99 -11.23
CA LYS A 159 9.95 -21.72 -11.07
C LYS A 159 9.25 -22.77 -10.22
N ILE A 160 9.55 -24.05 -10.44
CA ILE A 160 9.00 -25.15 -9.62
C ILE A 160 9.42 -24.98 -8.17
N GLN A 161 10.71 -24.69 -7.91
CA GLN A 161 11.18 -24.45 -6.55
C GLN A 161 10.51 -23.24 -5.90
N LEU A 162 10.45 -22.10 -6.59
CA LEU A 162 9.81 -20.88 -6.09
C LEU A 162 8.35 -21.12 -5.71
N ASN A 163 7.59 -21.81 -6.56
CA ASN A 163 6.20 -22.18 -6.27
C ASN A 163 6.09 -23.09 -5.05
N ASN A 164 6.98 -24.07 -4.91
CA ASN A 164 6.99 -24.94 -3.75
C ASN A 164 7.22 -24.14 -2.46
N TRP A 165 8.21 -23.25 -2.43
CA TRP A 165 8.48 -22.41 -1.25
C TRP A 165 7.29 -21.51 -0.90
N TYR A 166 6.69 -20.84 -1.89
CA TYR A 166 5.55 -19.94 -1.69
C TYR A 166 4.20 -20.67 -1.45
N SER A 167 4.18 -22.00 -1.52
CA SER A 167 3.02 -22.83 -1.15
C SER A 167 3.02 -23.23 0.33
N ILE A 168 4.12 -23.00 1.05
CA ILE A 168 4.26 -23.36 2.46
C ILE A 168 3.76 -22.18 3.30
N THR A 169 2.75 -22.41 4.16
CA THR A 169 2.28 -21.39 5.11
C THR A 169 3.08 -21.49 6.42
N PRO A 170 3.73 -20.41 6.89
CA PRO A 170 4.41 -20.46 8.18
C PRO A 170 3.41 -20.73 9.32
N GLY A 171 3.61 -21.82 10.06
CA GLY A 171 2.77 -22.24 11.18
C GLY A 171 1.86 -23.44 10.92
N ASP A 172 1.80 -23.94 9.69
CA ASP A 172 1.11 -25.19 9.37
C ASP A 172 2.07 -26.38 9.65
N ASN A 173 2.19 -26.77 10.93
CA ASN A 173 2.91 -27.99 11.34
C ASN A 173 2.10 -29.25 11.04
N SER A 174 1.71 -29.42 9.78
CA SER A 174 1.18 -30.67 9.24
C SER A 174 2.20 -31.31 8.29
N ALA A 175 3.38 -31.63 8.85
CA ALA A 175 4.34 -32.60 8.32
C ALA A 175 4.99 -33.35 9.49
#